data_AF-A0A1E5GH27-F1
#
_entry.id   AF-A0A1E5GH27-F1
#
_cell.length_a   1.000
_cell.length_b   1.000
_cell.length_c   1.000
_cell.angle_alpha   90.00
_cell.angle_beta   90.00
_cell.angle_gamma   90.00
#
_symmetry.space_group_name_H-M   'P 1'
#
loop_
_entity.id
_entity.type
_entity.pdbx_description
1 polymer ?
#
loop_
_entity_poly.entity_id
_entity_poly.type
_entity_poly.pdbx_seq_one_letter_code
_entity_poly.pdbx_strand_id
1 'polypeptide(L)'
;MKKKIGFILLSIVVIVGAIIYFNRNQEQQEEALFKKEAIEFWVISDPHYIDKSLTDSGIAFKKIKETAAGKELDYQKESWQSFINKAIKQKPDMLIITGDLTLNGEKVSAEKLAELLKQLTNKGINVFVIPGNHDVNDGWARKFVGDKQEKTEAISIADFKEIFADFGYQNATNYDKNSLSYSVSVNQKYNFLFLDSNIYPEDNQPQTSPTTGGTIRGKTMKWVKKQLEKAKQEKKKTLVFVHHNIYAHNKLLSSGFVLNNADEFKQVLVEYQVPIVFSGHIHAQDIMTETIKDQPLTEIVSSSFSIAPQAYGVVKLNENSFDYQKQENTHSVSEIENYPQYIKELFIEDGKRLGYSQLIDAGLSDSQKLDTAAEFVGQVNYRFFSGNDFITDKEVEKIKAEAGYQIITEHSKFLKEYIDSIIQDNNQEDNRLKQNFD
;
A
#
# COMPACT_ATOMS: atom_id res chain seq x y z
N MET A 1 -71.94 -4.77 12.36
CA MET A 1 -70.99 -5.04 11.25
C MET A 1 -69.83 -4.04 11.17
N LYS A 2 -70.06 -2.72 11.21
CA LYS A 2 -68.99 -1.69 11.08
C LYS A 2 -67.82 -1.81 12.09
N LYS A 3 -68.08 -2.15 13.36
CA LYS A 3 -67.02 -2.34 14.38
C LYS A 3 -66.12 -3.57 14.14
N LYS A 4 -66.66 -4.66 13.57
CA LYS A 4 -65.87 -5.87 13.24
C LYS A 4 -64.97 -5.63 12.02
N ILE A 5 -65.44 -4.86 11.04
CA ILE A 5 -64.67 -4.51 9.84
C ILE A 5 -63.49 -3.58 10.20
N GLY A 6 -63.70 -2.61 11.10
CA GLY A 6 -62.62 -1.74 11.58
C GLY A 6 -61.52 -2.47 12.34
N PHE A 7 -61.87 -3.48 13.15
CA PHE A 7 -60.89 -4.31 13.85
C PHE A 7 -60.05 -5.16 12.88
N ILE A 8 -60.67 -5.73 11.85
CA ILE A 8 -59.97 -6.53 10.83
C ILE A 8 -59.01 -5.64 10.02
N LEU A 9 -59.42 -4.44 9.64
CA LEU A 9 -58.56 -3.47 8.93
C LEU A 9 -57.36 -3.03 9.78
N LEU A 10 -57.56 -2.77 11.07
CA LEU A 10 -56.47 -2.40 11.97
C LEU A 10 -55.46 -3.53 12.15
N SER A 11 -55.93 -4.77 12.30
CA SER A 11 -55.06 -5.96 12.39
C SER A 11 -54.24 -6.17 11.12
N ILE A 12 -54.83 -5.96 9.94
CA ILE A 12 -54.11 -6.06 8.66
C ILE A 12 -53.03 -4.99 8.56
N VAL A 13 -53.31 -3.74 8.96
CA VAL A 13 -52.31 -2.66 8.95
C VAL A 13 -51.16 -2.94 9.92
N VAL A 14 -51.43 -3.49 11.10
CA VAL A 14 -50.39 -3.87 12.07
C VAL A 14 -49.55 -5.04 11.55
N ILE A 15 -50.16 -6.05 10.93
CA ILE A 15 -49.44 -7.19 10.36
C ILE A 15 -48.58 -6.75 9.16
N VAL A 16 -49.12 -5.92 8.27
CA VAL A 16 -48.36 -5.37 7.13
C VAL A 16 -47.25 -4.45 7.62
N GLY A 17 -47.50 -3.62 8.63
CA GLY A 17 -46.49 -2.79 9.27
C GLY A 17 -45.37 -3.61 9.93
N ALA A 18 -45.73 -4.72 10.60
CA ALA A 18 -44.78 -5.65 11.19
C ALA A 18 -43.96 -6.38 10.11
N ILE A 19 -44.58 -6.85 9.02
CA ILE A 19 -43.89 -7.50 7.90
C ILE A 19 -42.92 -6.51 7.21
N ILE A 20 -43.34 -5.26 7.00
CA ILE A 20 -42.46 -4.22 6.43
C ILE A 20 -41.32 -3.88 7.39
N TYR A 21 -41.57 -3.82 8.69
CA TYR A 21 -40.54 -3.58 9.72
C TYR A 21 -39.55 -4.75 9.83
N PHE A 22 -40.03 -5.99 9.82
CA PHE A 22 -39.20 -7.19 9.83
C PHE A 22 -38.42 -7.38 8.52
N ASN A 23 -39.01 -7.08 7.35
CA ASN A 23 -38.29 -7.09 6.07
C ASN A 23 -37.29 -5.93 5.95
N ARG A 24 -37.54 -4.77 6.59
CA ARG A 24 -36.55 -3.69 6.67
C ARG A 24 -35.35 -4.03 7.55
N ASN A 25 -35.55 -4.91 8.54
CA ASN A 25 -34.52 -5.37 9.48
C ASN A 25 -33.91 -6.73 9.09
N GLN A 26 -34.37 -7.38 8.02
CA GLN A 26 -33.56 -8.40 7.36
C GLN A 26 -32.46 -7.68 6.60
N GLU A 27 -31.33 -7.44 7.26
CA GLU A 27 -30.08 -7.21 6.54
C GLU A 27 -29.94 -8.38 5.55
N GLN A 28 -29.93 -8.07 4.26
CA GLN A 28 -29.64 -9.04 3.21
C GLN A 28 -28.35 -9.74 3.61
N GLN A 29 -28.40 -11.06 3.80
CA GLN A 29 -27.22 -11.82 4.18
C GLN A 29 -26.21 -11.65 3.06
N GLU A 30 -25.15 -10.91 3.34
CA GLU A 30 -24.15 -10.54 2.37
C GLU A 30 -23.47 -11.81 1.85
N GLU A 31 -23.55 -12.04 0.54
CA GLU A 31 -22.96 -13.22 -0.08
C GLU A 31 -21.44 -13.08 -0.04
N ALA A 32 -20.77 -14.05 0.58
CA ALA A 32 -19.32 -14.05 0.67
C ALA A 32 -18.70 -14.31 -0.71
N LEU A 33 -17.59 -13.63 -1.00
CA LEU A 33 -16.88 -13.69 -2.28
C LEU A 33 -16.44 -15.12 -2.63
N PHE A 34 -16.00 -15.87 -1.63
CA PHE A 34 -15.56 -17.26 -1.78
C PHE A 34 -16.33 -18.20 -0.85
N LYS A 35 -16.68 -19.37 -1.39
CA LYS A 35 -17.25 -20.48 -0.61
C LYS A 35 -16.21 -21.35 0.09
N LYS A 36 -14.93 -21.22 -0.32
CA LYS A 36 -13.81 -21.97 0.25
C LYS A 36 -13.19 -21.25 1.45
N GLU A 37 -12.63 -22.03 2.36
CA GLU A 37 -12.00 -21.51 3.58
C GLU A 37 -10.56 -21.05 3.33
N ALA A 38 -9.78 -21.86 2.59
CA ALA A 38 -8.41 -21.54 2.23
C ALA A 38 -8.38 -20.49 1.11
N ILE A 39 -7.71 -19.38 1.36
CA ILE A 39 -7.57 -18.25 0.45
C ILE A 39 -6.09 -17.94 0.29
N GLU A 40 -5.64 -17.76 -0.95
CA GLU A 40 -4.33 -17.20 -1.26
C GLU A 40 -4.51 -15.85 -1.94
N PHE A 41 -3.86 -14.81 -1.44
CA PHE A 41 -3.81 -13.52 -2.12
C PHE A 41 -2.39 -12.98 -2.19
N TRP A 42 -2.14 -12.20 -3.23
CA TRP A 42 -0.91 -11.43 -3.36
C TRP A 42 -1.17 -9.98 -2.97
N VAL A 43 -0.19 -9.33 -2.36
CA VAL A 43 -0.26 -7.92 -1.96
C VAL A 43 0.98 -7.19 -2.48
N ILE A 44 0.76 -6.01 -3.03
CA ILE A 44 1.81 -5.05 -3.42
C ILE A 44 1.41 -3.65 -2.97
N SER A 45 2.36 -2.73 -2.99
CA SER A 45 2.10 -1.31 -2.78
C SER A 45 2.91 -0.43 -3.72
N ASP A 46 2.46 0.80 -3.89
CA ASP A 46 3.21 1.91 -4.49
C ASP A 46 3.81 1.56 -5.87
N PRO A 47 3.03 1.03 -6.83
CA PRO A 47 3.55 0.74 -8.16
C PRO A 47 3.88 2.00 -8.96
N HIS A 48 3.38 3.17 -8.56
CA HIS A 48 3.66 4.48 -9.17
C HIS A 48 3.70 4.45 -10.70
N TYR A 49 2.65 3.89 -11.29
CA TYR A 49 2.61 3.64 -12.73
C TYR A 49 2.54 4.95 -13.52
N ILE A 50 3.39 5.07 -14.54
CA ILE A 50 3.34 6.11 -15.56
C ILE A 50 3.31 5.47 -16.95
N ASP A 51 2.26 5.75 -17.73
CA ASP A 51 2.15 5.20 -19.08
C ASP A 51 3.11 5.92 -20.07
N LYS A 52 3.70 5.16 -20.99
CA LYS A 52 4.64 5.67 -22.00
C LYS A 52 4.04 6.75 -22.90
N SER A 53 2.71 6.83 -23.04
CA SER A 53 2.07 7.92 -23.80
C SER A 53 2.22 9.31 -23.15
N LEU A 54 2.59 9.37 -21.87
CA LEU A 54 2.82 10.61 -21.13
C LEU A 54 4.28 11.07 -21.19
N THR A 55 5.14 10.39 -21.96
CA THR A 55 6.55 10.75 -22.08
C THR A 55 7.08 10.52 -23.49
N ASP A 56 7.95 11.41 -23.97
CA ASP A 56 8.77 11.19 -25.16
C ASP A 56 10.19 10.70 -24.83
N SER A 57 10.42 10.32 -23.57
CA SER A 57 11.74 9.98 -23.00
C SER A 57 12.78 11.09 -23.13
N GLY A 58 12.32 12.33 -23.33
CA GLY A 58 13.14 13.53 -23.45
C GLY A 58 13.79 13.99 -22.14
N ILE A 59 14.34 15.20 -22.16
CA ILE A 59 15.09 15.79 -21.05
C ILE A 59 14.21 15.93 -19.80
N ALA A 60 12.95 16.34 -19.95
CA ALA A 60 12.04 16.47 -18.82
C ALA A 60 11.79 15.14 -18.11
N PHE A 61 11.66 14.05 -18.87
CA PHE A 61 11.46 12.72 -18.30
C PHE A 61 12.72 12.19 -17.61
N LYS A 62 13.90 12.45 -18.19
CA LYS A 62 15.18 12.12 -17.53
C LYS A 62 15.32 12.82 -16.18
N LYS A 63 14.95 14.11 -16.11
CA LYS A 63 14.99 14.88 -14.86
C LYS A 63 14.07 14.33 -13.78
N ILE A 64 12.82 13.94 -14.12
CA ILE A 64 11.92 13.40 -13.09
C ILE A 64 12.42 12.05 -12.56
N LYS A 65 13.02 11.21 -13.40
CA LYS A 65 13.63 9.93 -12.97
C LYS A 65 14.73 10.14 -11.92
N GLU A 66 15.56 11.17 -12.07
CA GLU A 66 16.62 11.49 -11.11
C GLU A 66 16.09 11.90 -9.73
N THR A 67 14.83 12.37 -9.67
CA THR A 67 14.15 12.80 -8.44
C THR A 67 13.05 11.84 -8.00
N ALA A 68 12.95 10.66 -8.61
CA ALA A 68 11.85 9.72 -8.36
C ALA A 68 12.07 8.81 -7.13
N ALA A 69 13.14 9.03 -6.34
CA ALA A 69 13.49 8.21 -5.18
C ALA A 69 13.67 6.71 -5.53
N GLY A 70 14.52 6.44 -6.52
CA GLY A 70 14.88 5.07 -6.91
C GLY A 70 13.79 4.28 -7.66
N LYS A 71 12.69 4.92 -8.09
CA LYS A 71 11.64 4.27 -8.89
C LYS A 71 12.10 4.01 -10.32
N GLU A 72 11.82 2.81 -10.81
CA GLU A 72 11.96 2.42 -12.21
C GLU A 72 10.74 2.92 -13.00
N LEU A 73 10.96 3.79 -13.99
CA LEU A 73 9.89 4.42 -14.77
C LEU A 73 9.94 4.10 -16.28
N ASP A 74 10.96 3.39 -16.78
CA ASP A 74 11.16 3.16 -18.21
C ASP A 74 10.46 1.90 -18.72
N TYR A 75 10.36 0.85 -17.90
CA TYR A 75 9.88 -0.48 -18.31
C TYR A 75 8.74 -1.02 -17.44
N GLN A 76 8.01 -0.13 -16.78
CA GLN A 76 6.92 -0.50 -15.87
C GLN A 76 5.85 -1.36 -16.55
N LYS A 77 5.47 -1.08 -17.80
CA LYS A 77 4.46 -1.86 -18.54
C LYS A 77 4.92 -3.30 -18.75
N GLU A 78 6.17 -3.48 -19.14
CA GLU A 78 6.80 -4.78 -19.38
C GLU A 78 6.91 -5.57 -18.07
N SER A 79 7.35 -4.92 -16.98
CA SER A 79 7.41 -5.52 -15.64
C SER A 79 6.02 -5.93 -15.13
N TRP A 80 5.02 -5.07 -15.28
CA TRP A 80 3.63 -5.37 -14.95
C TRP A 80 3.06 -6.52 -15.76
N GLN A 81 3.31 -6.56 -17.07
CA GLN A 81 2.85 -7.66 -17.91
C GLN A 81 3.49 -8.99 -17.49
N SER A 82 4.77 -8.99 -17.11
CA SER A 82 5.44 -10.16 -16.55
C SER A 82 4.78 -10.61 -15.23
N PHE A 83 4.52 -9.67 -14.31
CA PHE A 83 3.86 -9.95 -13.04
C PHE A 83 2.44 -10.50 -13.22
N ILE A 84 1.66 -9.93 -14.13
CA ILE A 84 0.33 -10.42 -14.50
C ILE A 84 0.39 -11.83 -15.08
N ASN A 85 1.33 -12.11 -15.98
CA ASN A 85 1.51 -13.46 -16.52
C ASN A 85 1.86 -14.47 -15.42
N LYS A 86 2.69 -14.06 -14.46
CA LYS A 86 3.05 -14.86 -13.28
C LYS A 86 1.82 -15.14 -12.41
N ALA A 87 0.99 -14.14 -12.12
CA ALA A 87 -0.26 -14.31 -11.39
C ALA A 87 -1.25 -15.22 -12.13
N ILE A 88 -1.45 -15.04 -13.44
CA ILE A 88 -2.33 -15.92 -14.24
C ILE A 88 -1.87 -17.37 -14.21
N LYS A 89 -0.55 -17.61 -14.18
CA LYS A 89 0.03 -18.95 -14.09
C LYS A 89 -0.16 -19.58 -12.71
N GLN A 90 0.08 -18.82 -11.65
CA GLN A 90 0.03 -19.32 -10.26
C GLN A 90 -1.39 -19.34 -9.68
N LYS A 91 -2.29 -18.51 -10.22
CA LYS A 91 -3.71 -18.42 -9.87
C LYS A 91 -3.97 -18.16 -8.38
N PRO A 92 -3.41 -17.08 -7.78
CA PRO A 92 -3.92 -16.62 -6.50
C PRO A 92 -5.40 -16.26 -6.63
N ASP A 93 -6.14 -16.27 -5.53
CA ASP A 93 -7.55 -15.87 -5.53
C ASP A 93 -7.73 -14.37 -5.73
N MET A 94 -6.76 -13.59 -5.23
CA MET A 94 -6.80 -12.14 -5.26
C MET A 94 -5.42 -11.51 -5.46
N LEU A 95 -5.39 -10.33 -6.07
CA LEU A 95 -4.32 -9.35 -5.98
C LEU A 95 -4.83 -8.12 -5.22
N ILE A 96 -4.05 -7.61 -4.27
CA ILE A 96 -4.37 -6.40 -3.50
C ILE A 96 -3.27 -5.36 -3.72
N ILE A 97 -3.67 -4.10 -3.93
CA ILE A 97 -2.75 -2.96 -4.09
C ILE A 97 -3.09 -1.88 -3.07
N THR A 98 -2.15 -1.55 -2.18
CA THR A 98 -2.37 -0.67 -1.02
C THR A 98 -2.08 0.81 -1.28
N GLY A 99 -2.33 1.31 -2.48
CA GLY A 99 -2.20 2.72 -2.82
C GLY A 99 -1.03 3.06 -3.74
N ASP A 100 -0.96 4.35 -4.06
CA ASP A 100 -0.03 4.98 -5.00
C ASP A 100 0.07 4.21 -6.32
N LEU A 101 -1.12 4.00 -6.89
CA LEU A 101 -1.33 3.27 -8.14
C LEU A 101 -0.60 3.95 -9.30
N THR A 102 -0.56 5.28 -9.30
CA THR A 102 0.02 6.13 -10.34
C THR A 102 1.19 6.96 -9.84
N LEU A 103 2.01 7.50 -10.75
CA LEU A 103 3.17 8.29 -10.36
C LEU A 103 2.76 9.58 -9.64
N ASN A 104 1.88 10.39 -10.25
CA ASN A 104 1.32 11.61 -9.63
C ASN A 104 -0.15 11.85 -10.07
N GLY A 105 -0.96 10.80 -10.11
CA GLY A 105 -2.40 10.93 -10.28
C GLY A 105 -2.84 11.13 -11.72
N GLU A 106 -2.00 10.80 -12.70
CA GLU A 106 -2.36 10.95 -14.11
C GLU A 106 -3.47 9.97 -14.51
N LYS A 107 -4.61 10.51 -14.97
CA LYS A 107 -5.79 9.71 -15.33
C LYS A 107 -5.49 8.64 -16.39
N VAL A 108 -4.70 9.01 -17.40
CA VAL A 108 -4.26 8.08 -18.46
C VAL A 108 -3.47 6.91 -17.88
N SER A 109 -2.60 7.15 -16.90
CA SER A 109 -1.85 6.08 -16.23
C SER A 109 -2.78 5.14 -15.47
N ALA A 110 -3.77 5.67 -14.75
CA ALA A 110 -4.76 4.84 -14.05
C ALA A 110 -5.60 3.99 -15.01
N GLU A 111 -6.08 4.56 -16.12
CA GLU A 111 -6.82 3.82 -17.15
C GLU A 111 -5.97 2.68 -17.74
N LYS A 112 -4.68 2.94 -17.99
CA LYS A 112 -3.74 1.94 -18.54
C LYS A 112 -3.38 0.86 -17.54
N LEU A 113 -3.23 1.21 -16.26
CA LEU A 113 -3.08 0.23 -15.19
C LEU A 113 -4.34 -0.63 -15.03
N ALA A 114 -5.52 -0.03 -15.08
CA ALA A 114 -6.80 -0.74 -15.07
C ALA A 114 -6.91 -1.74 -16.25
N GLU A 115 -6.50 -1.37 -17.46
CA GLU A 115 -6.43 -2.28 -18.62
C GLU A 115 -5.53 -3.50 -18.36
N LEU A 116 -4.38 -3.29 -17.71
CA LEU A 116 -3.46 -4.36 -17.31
C LEU A 116 -4.12 -5.29 -16.28
N LEU A 117 -4.69 -4.72 -15.20
CA LEU A 117 -5.34 -5.47 -14.12
C LEU A 117 -6.58 -6.25 -14.61
N LYS A 118 -7.29 -5.74 -15.63
CA LYS A 118 -8.44 -6.43 -16.23
C LYS A 118 -8.09 -7.83 -16.72
N GLN A 119 -6.85 -8.06 -17.17
CA GLN A 119 -6.38 -9.39 -17.59
C GLN A 119 -6.48 -10.43 -16.46
N LEU A 120 -6.26 -10.04 -15.21
CA LEU A 120 -6.40 -10.91 -14.04
C LEU A 120 -7.87 -11.27 -13.78
N THR A 121 -8.74 -10.27 -13.76
CA THR A 121 -10.19 -10.48 -13.53
C THR A 121 -10.81 -11.36 -14.62
N ASN A 122 -10.39 -11.20 -15.88
CA ASN A 122 -10.79 -12.08 -17.00
C ASN A 122 -10.37 -13.55 -16.82
N LYS A 123 -9.40 -13.82 -15.93
CA LYS A 123 -8.94 -15.17 -15.55
C LYS A 123 -9.50 -15.64 -14.21
N GLY A 124 -10.44 -14.90 -13.62
CA GLY A 124 -11.08 -15.24 -12.35
C GLY A 124 -10.24 -14.90 -11.11
N ILE A 125 -9.16 -14.13 -11.27
CA ILE A 125 -8.37 -13.60 -10.15
C ILE A 125 -8.97 -12.24 -9.79
N ASN A 126 -9.50 -12.08 -8.58
CA ASN A 126 -10.07 -10.80 -8.16
C ASN A 126 -8.95 -9.79 -7.89
N VAL A 127 -9.25 -8.51 -8.05
CA VAL A 127 -8.28 -7.43 -7.74
C VAL A 127 -8.97 -6.44 -6.81
N PHE A 128 -8.22 -5.92 -5.84
CA PHE A 128 -8.69 -4.91 -4.89
C PHE A 128 -7.67 -3.79 -4.78
N VAL A 129 -8.11 -2.54 -4.92
CA VAL A 129 -7.24 -1.37 -4.85
C VAL A 129 -7.81 -0.30 -3.93
N ILE A 130 -6.92 0.39 -3.23
CA ILE A 130 -7.21 1.67 -2.54
C ILE A 130 -6.32 2.76 -3.14
N PRO A 131 -6.69 4.05 -3.03
CA PRO A 131 -5.81 5.14 -3.41
C PRO A 131 -4.67 5.31 -2.41
N GLY A 132 -3.54 5.82 -2.88
CA GLY A 132 -2.52 6.47 -2.04
C GLY A 132 -2.55 7.99 -2.19
N ASN A 133 -1.57 8.68 -1.59
CA ASN A 133 -1.57 10.14 -1.56
C ASN A 133 -1.25 10.78 -2.92
N HIS A 134 -0.75 10.01 -3.88
CA HIS A 134 -0.46 10.46 -5.24
C HIS A 134 -1.59 10.22 -6.24
N ASP A 135 -2.67 9.53 -5.87
CA ASP A 135 -3.64 9.09 -6.88
C ASP A 135 -4.74 10.12 -7.17
N VAL A 136 -5.38 10.68 -6.14
CA VAL A 136 -6.66 11.41 -6.32
C VAL A 136 -6.47 12.92 -6.18
N ASN A 137 -6.98 13.67 -7.16
CA ASN A 137 -6.94 15.14 -7.24
C ASN A 137 -5.52 15.71 -7.05
N ASP A 138 -4.51 14.98 -7.54
CA ASP A 138 -3.10 15.37 -7.44
C ASP A 138 -2.76 16.51 -8.43
N GLY A 139 -2.33 17.66 -7.91
CA GLY A 139 -1.90 18.81 -8.70
C GLY A 139 -0.57 18.61 -9.44
N TRP A 140 0.13 17.50 -9.20
CA TRP A 140 1.39 17.12 -9.85
C TRP A 140 1.22 16.23 -11.09
N ALA A 141 0.01 15.91 -11.53
CA ALA A 141 -0.21 15.16 -12.76
C ALA A 141 0.45 15.85 -13.98
N ARG A 142 1.48 15.23 -14.56
CA ARG A 142 2.22 15.78 -15.71
C ARG A 142 2.44 14.76 -16.83
N LYS A 143 2.60 15.28 -18.04
CA LYS A 143 3.29 14.61 -19.14
C LYS A 143 4.62 15.31 -19.43
N PHE A 144 5.59 14.57 -19.93
CA PHE A 144 6.98 14.99 -20.12
C PHE A 144 7.30 15.02 -21.61
N VAL A 145 7.47 16.22 -22.19
CA VAL A 145 7.68 16.41 -23.63
C VAL A 145 8.86 17.34 -23.85
N GLY A 146 9.89 16.87 -24.56
CA GLY A 146 11.13 17.59 -24.77
C GLY A 146 11.81 17.95 -23.45
N ASP A 147 11.93 19.25 -23.17
CA ASP A 147 12.50 19.80 -21.94
C ASP A 147 11.45 20.34 -20.95
N LYS A 148 10.15 20.11 -21.21
CA LYS A 148 9.03 20.65 -20.41
C LYS A 148 8.21 19.56 -19.72
N GLN A 149 7.64 19.96 -18.58
CA GLN A 149 6.55 19.24 -17.92
C GLN A 149 5.24 19.98 -18.19
N GLU A 150 4.30 19.32 -18.86
CA GLU A 150 2.98 19.89 -19.19
C GLU A 150 1.92 19.26 -18.28
N LYS A 151 0.91 20.04 -17.87
CA LYS A 151 -0.22 19.49 -17.10
C LYS A 151 -0.97 18.46 -17.94
N THR A 152 -1.41 17.39 -17.28
CA THR A 152 -2.38 16.42 -17.81
C THR A 152 -3.55 16.30 -16.85
N GLU A 153 -4.61 15.61 -17.26
CA GLU A 153 -5.78 15.37 -16.42
C GLU A 153 -5.41 14.50 -15.22
N ALA A 154 -5.79 14.93 -14.02
CA ALA A 154 -5.63 14.16 -12.80
C ALA A 154 -6.91 13.37 -12.50
N ILE A 155 -6.79 12.26 -11.78
CA ILE A 155 -7.91 11.40 -11.39
C ILE A 155 -8.79 12.13 -10.37
N SER A 156 -10.07 12.33 -10.68
CA SER A 156 -11.06 12.79 -9.69
C SER A 156 -11.54 11.65 -8.77
N ILE A 157 -12.22 11.96 -7.66
CA ILE A 157 -12.86 10.96 -6.80
C ILE A 157 -13.86 10.09 -7.60
N ALA A 158 -14.61 10.72 -8.52
CA ALA A 158 -15.52 10.01 -9.42
C ALA A 158 -14.76 9.13 -10.42
N ASP A 159 -13.70 9.66 -11.04
CA ASP A 159 -12.85 8.89 -11.96
C ASP A 159 -12.27 7.65 -11.28
N PHE A 160 -11.77 7.77 -10.04
CA PHE A 160 -11.20 6.63 -9.31
C PHE A 160 -12.22 5.49 -9.15
N LYS A 161 -13.46 5.83 -8.79
CA LYS A 161 -14.54 4.83 -8.65
C LYS A 161 -14.92 4.20 -9.98
N GLU A 162 -14.89 4.96 -11.06
CA GLU A 162 -15.23 4.47 -12.40
C GLU A 162 -14.12 3.58 -12.97
N ILE A 163 -12.89 4.08 -13.01
CA ILE A 163 -11.71 3.38 -13.54
C ILE A 163 -11.47 2.08 -12.78
N PHE A 164 -11.59 2.11 -11.45
CA PHE A 164 -11.32 0.95 -10.60
C PHE A 164 -12.57 0.21 -10.13
N ALA A 165 -13.72 0.40 -10.78
CA ALA A 165 -14.99 -0.23 -10.40
C ALA A 165 -14.88 -1.76 -10.26
N ASP A 166 -14.23 -2.41 -11.22
CA ASP A 166 -14.03 -3.87 -11.28
C ASP A 166 -12.98 -4.38 -10.28
N PHE A 167 -12.19 -3.49 -9.69
CA PHE A 167 -11.03 -3.80 -8.85
C PHE A 167 -11.27 -3.44 -7.39
N GLY A 168 -12.46 -3.76 -6.90
CA GLY A 168 -12.84 -3.64 -5.51
C GLY A 168 -14.31 -3.32 -5.35
N TYR A 169 -14.76 -2.21 -5.95
CA TYR A 169 -16.09 -1.68 -5.72
C TYR A 169 -17.20 -2.65 -6.12
N GLN A 170 -17.15 -3.32 -7.28
CA GLN A 170 -18.20 -4.27 -7.66
C GLN A 170 -18.29 -5.51 -6.77
N ASN A 171 -17.19 -5.89 -6.13
CA ASN A 171 -17.12 -7.02 -5.20
C ASN A 171 -17.33 -6.59 -3.74
N ALA A 172 -17.48 -5.28 -3.49
CA ALA A 172 -17.63 -4.75 -2.16
C ALA A 172 -19.02 -5.02 -1.61
N THR A 173 -19.03 -5.32 -0.33
CA THR A 173 -20.22 -5.65 0.42
C THR A 173 -20.80 -4.42 1.12
N ASN A 174 -19.94 -3.46 1.47
CA ASN A 174 -20.34 -2.16 1.96
C ASN A 174 -19.35 -1.07 1.50
N TYR A 175 -19.81 0.18 1.44
CA TYR A 175 -18.99 1.33 1.08
C TYR A 175 -19.13 2.43 2.13
N ASP A 176 -18.05 3.13 2.46
CA ASP A 176 -18.16 4.40 3.15
C ASP A 176 -18.68 5.47 2.17
N LYS A 177 -19.55 6.35 2.68
CA LYS A 177 -20.10 7.46 1.89
C LYS A 177 -19.20 8.70 1.91
N ASN A 178 -18.13 8.70 2.69
CA ASN A 178 -17.31 9.89 2.98
C ASN A 178 -15.84 9.73 2.57
N SER A 179 -15.49 8.60 1.96
CA SER A 179 -14.17 8.28 1.43
C SER A 179 -14.28 7.27 0.30
N LEU A 180 -13.14 6.85 -0.25
CA LEU A 180 -13.03 5.73 -1.18
C LEU A 180 -12.92 4.36 -0.47
N SER A 181 -13.27 4.28 0.82
CA SER A 181 -13.19 3.05 1.61
C SER A 181 -14.36 2.09 1.33
N TYR A 182 -14.07 0.79 1.40
CA TYR A 182 -15.07 -0.26 1.22
C TYR A 182 -14.71 -1.55 2.00
N SER A 183 -15.70 -2.41 2.22
CA SER A 183 -15.54 -3.70 2.91
C SER A 183 -15.91 -4.86 1.99
N VAL A 184 -15.28 -6.00 2.20
CA VAL A 184 -15.55 -7.23 1.44
C VAL A 184 -15.73 -8.38 2.42
N SER A 185 -16.84 -9.11 2.33
CA SER A 185 -16.97 -10.40 2.99
C SER A 185 -16.28 -11.47 2.15
N VAL A 186 -15.09 -11.89 2.57
CA VAL A 186 -14.22 -12.78 1.77
C VAL A 186 -14.74 -14.20 1.79
N ASN A 187 -14.97 -14.74 2.98
CA ASN A 187 -15.54 -16.07 3.19
C ASN A 187 -16.23 -16.16 4.56
N GLN A 188 -16.51 -17.38 5.04
CA GLN A 188 -17.16 -17.60 6.35
C GLN A 188 -16.30 -17.21 7.56
N LYS A 189 -14.99 -16.98 7.37
CA LYS A 189 -14.01 -16.71 8.44
C LYS A 189 -13.46 -15.29 8.38
N TYR A 190 -13.34 -14.71 7.19
CA TYR A 190 -12.65 -13.45 6.98
C TYR A 190 -13.53 -12.39 6.31
N ASN A 191 -13.42 -11.17 6.83
CA ASN A 191 -13.80 -9.94 6.15
C ASN A 191 -12.54 -9.11 5.90
N PHE A 192 -12.48 -8.35 4.80
CA PHE A 192 -11.42 -7.39 4.54
C PHE A 192 -11.97 -5.96 4.55
N LEU A 193 -11.17 -5.04 5.09
CA LEU A 193 -11.44 -3.60 5.06
C LEU A 193 -10.38 -2.88 4.24
N PHE A 194 -10.83 -2.19 3.21
CA PHE A 194 -10.01 -1.38 2.32
C PHE A 194 -10.26 0.09 2.64
N LEU A 195 -9.25 0.77 3.17
CA LEU A 195 -9.40 2.09 3.77
C LEU A 195 -8.65 3.16 2.98
N ASP A 196 -9.41 4.12 2.48
CA ASP A 196 -8.88 5.40 2.04
C ASP A 196 -8.54 6.29 3.24
N SER A 197 -7.25 6.57 3.38
CA SER A 197 -6.67 7.39 4.45
C SER A 197 -6.19 8.75 3.96
N ASN A 198 -6.35 9.05 2.67
CA ASN A 198 -5.63 10.14 2.04
C ASN A 198 -6.32 11.50 2.29
N ILE A 199 -5.53 12.56 2.19
CA ILE A 199 -5.98 13.94 2.34
C ILE A 199 -5.80 14.65 0.99
N TYR A 200 -6.87 14.70 0.22
CA TYR A 200 -6.93 15.34 -1.08
C TYR A 200 -8.14 16.30 -1.16
N PRO A 201 -8.09 17.34 -2.01
CA PRO A 201 -9.22 18.24 -2.24
C PRO A 201 -10.45 17.51 -2.80
N GLU A 202 -11.64 18.07 -2.56
CA GLU A 202 -12.86 17.61 -3.23
C GLU A 202 -12.83 17.94 -4.74
N ASP A 203 -13.56 17.22 -5.58
CA ASP A 203 -13.54 17.36 -7.05
C ASP A 203 -13.88 18.79 -7.56
N ASN A 204 -14.60 19.58 -6.76
CA ASN A 204 -14.95 20.96 -7.09
C ASN A 204 -13.95 22.00 -6.56
N GLN A 205 -12.87 21.57 -5.91
CA GLN A 205 -11.83 22.43 -5.35
C GLN A 205 -10.59 22.43 -6.27
N PRO A 206 -9.77 23.50 -6.22
CA PRO A 206 -8.50 23.52 -6.95
C PRO A 206 -7.58 22.40 -6.45
N GLN A 207 -6.97 21.67 -7.38
CA GLN A 207 -5.92 20.72 -7.10
C GLN A 207 -4.71 21.43 -6.48
N THR A 208 -4.08 20.79 -5.51
CA THR A 208 -2.87 21.26 -4.82
C THR A 208 -1.76 20.24 -4.95
N SER A 209 -0.54 20.56 -4.48
CA SER A 209 0.44 19.51 -4.22
C SER A 209 -0.19 18.42 -3.32
N PRO A 210 0.16 17.14 -3.51
CA PRO A 210 -0.40 16.05 -2.73
C PRO A 210 0.00 16.19 -1.27
N THR A 211 -0.92 15.89 -0.36
CA THR A 211 -0.64 15.87 1.07
C THR A 211 -0.03 14.51 1.41
N THR A 212 1.23 14.49 1.86
CA THR A 212 1.92 13.25 2.23
C THR A 212 1.26 12.52 3.40
N GLY A 213 0.68 13.26 4.35
CA GLY A 213 0.07 12.70 5.56
C GLY A 213 -1.35 12.18 5.36
N GLY A 214 -1.73 11.19 6.18
CA GLY A 214 -3.01 10.51 6.12
C GLY A 214 -3.81 10.59 7.41
N THR A 215 -5.12 10.37 7.33
CA THR A 215 -6.04 10.35 8.47
C THR A 215 -7.28 9.52 8.17
N ILE A 216 -7.67 8.65 9.09
CA ILE A 216 -8.99 8.03 9.06
C ILE A 216 -10.01 9.04 9.61
N ARG A 217 -10.72 9.71 8.70
CA ARG A 217 -11.66 10.81 9.02
C ARG A 217 -12.75 10.34 9.98
N GLY A 218 -13.24 11.21 10.86
CA GLY A 218 -14.17 10.80 11.93
C GLY A 218 -15.47 10.12 11.46
N LYS A 219 -15.98 10.43 10.25
CA LYS A 219 -17.13 9.71 9.68
C LYS A 219 -16.74 8.32 9.18
N THR A 220 -15.59 8.20 8.52
CA THR A 220 -14.99 6.93 8.09
C THR A 220 -14.63 6.06 9.29
N MET A 221 -14.07 6.62 10.38
CA MET A 221 -13.80 5.89 11.63
C MET A 221 -15.07 5.28 12.23
N LYS A 222 -16.19 6.02 12.23
CA LYS A 222 -17.50 5.49 12.67
C LYS A 222 -17.98 4.36 11.76
N TRP A 223 -17.78 4.49 10.45
CA TRP A 223 -18.10 3.42 9.50
C TRP A 223 -17.23 2.18 9.74
N VAL A 224 -15.92 2.34 9.96
CA VAL A 224 -14.99 1.25 10.30
C VAL A 224 -15.46 0.50 11.55
N LYS A 225 -15.76 1.22 12.64
CA LYS A 225 -16.30 0.61 13.87
C LYS A 225 -17.56 -0.23 13.60
N LYS A 226 -18.45 0.25 12.74
CA LYS A 226 -19.66 -0.50 12.35
C LYS A 226 -19.31 -1.80 11.62
N GLN A 227 -18.37 -1.77 10.68
CA GLN A 227 -17.96 -2.98 9.95
C GLN A 227 -17.27 -3.99 10.87
N LEU A 228 -16.41 -3.52 11.78
CA LEU A 228 -15.71 -4.37 12.75
C LEU A 228 -16.68 -4.98 13.78
N GLU A 229 -17.64 -4.21 14.27
CA GLU A 229 -18.71 -4.71 15.14
C GLU A 229 -19.54 -5.79 14.44
N LYS A 230 -19.88 -5.58 13.16
CA LYS A 230 -20.57 -6.60 12.36
C LYS A 230 -19.74 -7.87 12.22
N ALA A 231 -18.45 -7.76 11.88
CA ALA A 231 -17.55 -8.90 11.77
C ALA A 231 -17.46 -9.70 13.09
N LYS A 232 -17.40 -8.99 14.22
CA LYS A 232 -17.41 -9.59 15.56
C LYS A 232 -18.70 -10.37 15.84
N GLN A 233 -19.86 -9.82 15.48
CA GLN A 233 -21.16 -10.50 15.62
C GLN A 233 -21.24 -11.76 14.73
N GLU A 234 -20.66 -11.71 13.54
CA GLU A 234 -20.55 -12.83 12.60
C GLU A 234 -19.42 -13.82 12.96
N LYS A 235 -18.63 -13.53 14.00
CA LYS A 235 -17.45 -14.31 14.41
C LYS A 235 -16.42 -14.46 13.29
N LYS A 236 -16.26 -13.42 12.47
CA LYS A 236 -15.23 -13.32 11.42
C LYS A 236 -14.06 -12.46 11.89
N LYS A 237 -12.84 -12.83 11.51
CA LYS A 237 -11.65 -11.99 11.65
C LYS A 237 -11.64 -10.96 10.54
N THR A 238 -11.15 -9.75 10.84
CA THR A 238 -11.01 -8.69 9.84
C THR A 238 -9.56 -8.38 9.59
N LEU A 239 -9.10 -8.42 8.34
CA LEU A 239 -7.81 -7.86 7.93
C LEU A 239 -8.02 -6.47 7.33
N VAL A 240 -7.09 -5.55 7.59
CA VAL A 240 -7.19 -4.15 7.16
C VAL A 240 -6.11 -3.84 6.14
N PHE A 241 -6.48 -3.08 5.12
CA PHE A 241 -5.61 -2.59 4.05
C PHE A 241 -5.74 -1.07 4.00
N VAL A 242 -4.64 -0.35 4.19
CA VAL A 242 -4.60 1.11 4.25
C VAL A 242 -3.25 1.59 3.72
N HIS A 243 -3.21 2.70 2.99
CA HIS A 243 -1.95 3.16 2.39
C HIS A 243 -0.92 3.64 3.43
N HIS A 244 -1.31 4.54 4.33
CA HIS A 244 -0.46 5.10 5.38
C HIS A 244 -0.22 4.13 6.53
N ASN A 245 0.93 4.25 7.20
CA ASN A 245 1.30 3.33 8.26
C ASN A 245 0.57 3.60 9.59
N ILE A 246 0.46 2.57 10.44
CA ILE A 246 -0.05 2.69 11.82
C ILE A 246 1.09 2.74 12.86
N TYR A 247 2.29 2.28 12.49
CA TYR A 247 3.52 2.36 13.28
C TYR A 247 4.61 3.17 12.59
N ALA A 248 5.55 3.66 13.40
CA ALA A 248 6.76 4.30 12.92
C ALA A 248 7.84 3.24 12.65
N HIS A 249 7.82 2.66 11.44
CA HIS A 249 8.81 1.67 10.96
C HIS A 249 10.24 2.23 10.84
N ASN A 250 10.37 3.56 10.83
CA ASN A 250 11.66 4.20 11.07
C ASN A 250 11.44 5.47 11.90
N LYS A 251 12.22 5.62 12.98
CA LYS A 251 12.05 6.74 13.93
C LYS A 251 12.30 8.10 13.30
N LEU A 252 13.20 8.18 12.32
CA LEU A 252 13.54 9.43 11.62
C LEU A 252 12.59 9.72 10.44
N LEU A 253 11.93 8.70 9.88
CA LEU A 253 11.03 8.79 8.72
C LEU A 253 9.57 8.48 9.08
N SER A 254 9.06 9.07 10.16
CA SER A 254 7.68 8.81 10.64
C SER A 254 6.70 9.94 10.37
N SER A 255 7.18 11.19 10.33
CA SER A 255 6.33 12.37 10.12
C SER A 255 5.77 12.40 8.71
N GLY A 256 4.44 12.40 8.58
CA GLY A 256 3.75 12.37 7.29
C GLY A 256 3.58 10.96 6.71
N PHE A 257 4.25 9.94 7.25
CA PHE A 257 4.11 8.55 6.80
C PHE A 257 3.13 7.77 7.68
N VAL A 258 3.20 8.00 8.99
CA VAL A 258 2.25 7.45 9.96
C VAL A 258 0.97 8.26 9.94
N LEU A 259 -0.19 7.60 10.02
CA LEU A 259 -1.49 8.26 10.14
C LEU A 259 -1.49 9.31 11.27
N ASN A 260 -2.02 10.50 10.99
CA ASN A 260 -2.09 11.59 11.99
C ASN A 260 -2.90 11.21 13.23
N ASN A 261 -3.86 10.28 13.09
CA ASN A 261 -4.64 9.71 14.19
C ASN A 261 -4.37 8.21 14.41
N ALA A 262 -3.14 7.75 14.18
CA ALA A 262 -2.74 6.35 14.34
C ALA A 262 -3.10 5.78 15.72
N ASP A 263 -2.86 6.52 16.81
CA ASP A 263 -3.15 6.02 18.16
C ASP A 263 -4.64 5.76 18.40
N GLU A 264 -5.52 6.66 17.93
CA GLU A 264 -6.97 6.43 17.97
C GLU A 264 -7.33 5.19 17.13
N PHE A 265 -6.78 5.10 15.93
CA PHE A 265 -7.09 4.01 15.02
C PHE A 265 -6.63 2.64 15.55
N LYS A 266 -5.39 2.54 16.05
CA LYS A 266 -4.84 1.33 16.69
C LYS A 266 -5.70 0.86 17.86
N GLN A 267 -6.19 1.78 18.69
CA GLN A 267 -7.11 1.43 19.79
C GLN A 267 -8.39 0.78 19.28
N VAL A 268 -8.95 1.27 18.18
CA VAL A 268 -10.12 0.66 17.54
C VAL A 268 -9.78 -0.73 17.00
N LEU A 269 -8.68 -0.89 16.29
CA LEU A 269 -8.25 -2.18 15.73
C LEU A 269 -8.10 -3.24 16.83
N VAL A 270 -7.46 -2.87 17.94
CA VAL A 270 -7.25 -3.72 19.13
C VAL A 270 -8.57 -4.07 19.83
N GLU A 271 -9.47 -3.10 20.02
CA GLU A 271 -10.78 -3.32 20.65
C GLU A 271 -11.61 -4.39 19.89
N TYR A 272 -11.45 -4.43 18.57
CA TYR A 272 -12.13 -5.36 17.68
C TYR A 272 -11.28 -6.58 17.28
N GLN A 273 -10.11 -6.77 17.89
CA GLN A 273 -9.21 -7.91 17.66
C GLN A 273 -8.82 -8.09 16.18
N VAL A 274 -8.53 -6.98 15.49
CA VAL A 274 -7.89 -7.00 14.17
C VAL A 274 -6.45 -7.48 14.36
N PRO A 275 -6.02 -8.58 13.71
CA PRO A 275 -4.69 -9.12 13.93
C PRO A 275 -3.62 -8.48 13.02
N ILE A 276 -3.97 -8.19 11.76
CA ILE A 276 -3.03 -7.73 10.73
C ILE A 276 -3.59 -6.51 9.99
N VAL A 277 -2.70 -5.52 9.80
CA VAL A 277 -2.86 -4.39 8.88
C VAL A 277 -1.81 -4.52 7.78
N PHE A 278 -2.21 -4.31 6.53
CA PHE A 278 -1.31 -4.17 5.39
C PHE A 278 -1.25 -2.71 4.96
N SER A 279 -0.03 -2.20 4.77
CA SER A 279 0.22 -0.83 4.32
C SER A 279 1.41 -0.71 3.37
N GLY A 280 1.72 0.51 2.97
CA GLY A 280 2.79 0.87 2.03
C GLY A 280 3.42 2.21 2.37
N HIS A 281 3.46 3.12 1.39
CA HIS A 281 3.80 4.55 1.54
C HIS A 281 5.28 4.86 1.83
N ILE A 282 5.89 4.19 2.82
CA ILE A 282 7.33 4.37 3.13
C ILE A 282 8.25 3.65 2.13
N HIS A 283 7.68 2.83 1.24
CA HIS A 283 8.36 2.03 0.23
C HIS A 283 9.35 0.96 0.74
N ALA A 284 9.59 0.88 2.04
CA ALA A 284 10.44 -0.13 2.65
C ALA A 284 9.61 -1.36 3.04
N GLN A 285 10.14 -2.55 2.75
CA GLN A 285 9.59 -3.79 3.29
C GLN A 285 9.90 -3.85 4.78
N ASP A 286 8.88 -3.87 5.62
CA ASP A 286 9.04 -3.97 7.07
C ASP A 286 7.83 -4.68 7.69
N ILE A 287 8.05 -5.43 8.77
CA ILE A 287 6.96 -5.97 9.59
C ILE A 287 7.16 -5.49 11.02
N MET A 288 6.09 -4.97 11.64
CA MET A 288 6.13 -4.54 13.03
C MET A 288 4.95 -5.07 13.82
N THR A 289 5.21 -5.67 14.98
CA THR A 289 4.18 -6.10 15.94
C THR A 289 4.32 -5.35 17.26
N GLU A 290 3.25 -4.70 17.70
CA GLU A 290 3.11 -4.22 19.08
C GLU A 290 1.97 -4.97 19.81
N THR A 291 2.15 -5.21 21.10
CA THR A 291 1.08 -5.74 21.97
C THR A 291 0.43 -4.59 22.72
N ILE A 292 -0.85 -4.32 22.42
CA ILE A 292 -1.63 -3.25 23.03
C ILE A 292 -2.75 -3.91 23.85
N LYS A 293 -2.78 -3.70 25.16
CA LYS A 293 -3.77 -4.32 26.08
C LYS A 293 -3.87 -5.84 25.91
N ASP A 294 -2.72 -6.51 25.91
CA ASP A 294 -2.60 -7.97 25.73
C ASP A 294 -3.10 -8.52 24.37
N GLN A 295 -3.31 -7.65 23.38
CA GLN A 295 -3.65 -8.03 22.01
C GLN A 295 -2.51 -7.65 21.06
N PRO A 296 -1.91 -8.61 20.34
CA PRO A 296 -0.93 -8.30 19.31
C PRO A 296 -1.63 -7.65 18.10
N LEU A 297 -1.08 -6.56 17.60
CA LEU A 297 -1.49 -5.92 16.36
C LEU A 297 -0.25 -5.80 15.46
N THR A 298 -0.27 -6.54 14.35
CA THR A 298 0.84 -6.54 13.39
C THR A 298 0.53 -5.62 12.21
N GLU A 299 1.51 -4.85 11.78
CA GLU A 299 1.52 -4.16 10.50
C GLU A 299 2.55 -4.83 9.58
N ILE A 300 2.15 -5.12 8.34
CA ILE A 300 3.02 -5.59 7.27
C ILE A 300 3.06 -4.49 6.22
N VAL A 301 4.22 -3.85 6.08
CA VAL A 301 4.47 -2.86 5.04
C VAL A 301 5.08 -3.56 3.85
N SER A 302 4.47 -3.39 2.68
CA SER A 302 5.07 -3.87 1.43
C SER A 302 6.05 -2.83 0.89
N SER A 303 7.25 -3.26 0.47
CA SER A 303 8.12 -2.36 -0.30
C SER A 303 7.41 -1.88 -1.57
N SER A 304 7.78 -0.71 -2.08
CA SER A 304 7.23 -0.21 -3.34
C SER A 304 7.53 -1.18 -4.50
N PHE A 305 6.49 -1.50 -5.27
CA PHE A 305 6.62 -2.34 -6.47
C PHE A 305 7.38 -1.64 -7.60
N SER A 306 7.55 -0.31 -7.51
CA SER A 306 8.29 0.49 -8.48
C SER A 306 9.79 0.58 -8.20
N ILE A 307 10.26 0.12 -7.04
CA ILE A 307 11.69 0.12 -6.68
C ILE A 307 12.25 -1.31 -6.63
N ALA A 308 13.56 -1.44 -6.47
CA ALA A 308 14.18 -2.75 -6.25
C ALA A 308 13.82 -3.35 -4.88
N PRO A 309 13.52 -4.66 -4.78
CA PRO A 309 13.63 -5.70 -5.81
C PRO A 309 12.32 -6.00 -6.57
N GLN A 310 11.36 -5.07 -6.61
CA GLN A 310 9.97 -5.29 -7.04
C GLN A 310 9.32 -6.46 -6.27
N ALA A 311 9.31 -6.33 -4.95
CA ALA A 311 8.76 -7.35 -4.09
C ALA A 311 7.23 -7.34 -4.07
N TYR A 312 6.65 -8.49 -3.76
CA TYR A 312 5.24 -8.66 -3.48
C TYR A 312 5.07 -9.70 -2.35
N GLY A 313 4.05 -9.50 -1.53
CA GLY A 313 3.69 -10.46 -0.50
C GLY A 313 2.80 -11.57 -1.04
N VAL A 314 3.05 -12.82 -0.65
CA VAL A 314 2.14 -13.95 -0.81
C VAL A 314 1.55 -14.28 0.55
N VAL A 315 0.23 -14.19 0.68
CA VAL A 315 -0.48 -14.49 1.91
C VAL A 315 -1.37 -15.70 1.71
N LYS A 316 -1.23 -16.67 2.60
CA LYS A 316 -2.12 -17.83 2.69
C LYS A 316 -2.90 -17.77 3.99
N LEU A 317 -4.22 -17.69 3.86
CA LEU A 317 -5.17 -17.81 4.95
C LEU A 317 -5.82 -19.19 4.91
N ASN A 318 -5.87 -19.86 6.05
CA ASN A 318 -6.80 -20.97 6.28
C ASN A 318 -7.66 -20.66 7.51
N GLU A 319 -8.46 -21.61 8.00
CA GLU A 319 -9.44 -21.40 9.09
C GLU A 319 -8.96 -20.42 10.17
N ASN A 320 -7.80 -20.71 10.76
CA ASN A 320 -7.18 -19.92 11.82
C ASN A 320 -5.70 -19.64 11.57
N SER A 321 -5.14 -19.94 10.39
CA SER A 321 -3.71 -19.75 10.13
C SER A 321 -3.44 -18.65 9.14
N PHE A 322 -2.41 -17.87 9.41
CA PHE A 322 -1.86 -16.82 8.55
C PHE A 322 -0.40 -17.13 8.23
N ASP A 323 -0.04 -17.14 6.95
CA ASP A 323 1.33 -17.29 6.45
C ASP A 323 1.59 -16.21 5.39
N TYR A 324 2.40 -15.22 5.71
CA TYR A 324 2.92 -14.22 4.78
C TYR A 324 4.36 -14.56 4.41
N GLN A 325 4.68 -14.46 3.12
CA GLN A 325 6.04 -14.56 2.60
C GLN A 325 6.26 -13.53 1.49
N LYS A 326 7.31 -12.72 1.63
CA LYS A 326 7.80 -11.85 0.56
C LYS A 326 8.33 -12.71 -0.59
N GLN A 327 8.04 -12.28 -1.81
CA GLN A 327 8.56 -12.82 -3.05
C GLN A 327 9.03 -11.67 -3.94
N GLU A 328 9.87 -11.96 -4.93
CA GLU A 328 10.39 -10.96 -5.87
C GLU A 328 9.85 -11.23 -7.28
N ASN A 329 9.55 -10.15 -8.02
CA ASN A 329 9.15 -10.23 -9.42
C ASN A 329 10.37 -10.33 -10.34
N THR A 330 11.10 -11.44 -10.27
CA THR A 330 12.24 -11.69 -11.16
C THR A 330 11.78 -12.03 -12.58
N HIS A 331 12.22 -11.23 -13.56
CA HIS A 331 11.89 -11.39 -14.97
C HIS A 331 12.95 -10.74 -15.87
N SER A 332 12.82 -10.94 -17.18
CA SER A 332 13.64 -10.26 -18.19
C SER A 332 12.76 -9.28 -18.98
N VAL A 333 13.34 -8.16 -19.37
CA VAL A 333 12.76 -7.21 -20.33
C VAL A 333 13.64 -7.25 -21.57
N SER A 334 13.07 -7.17 -22.78
CA SER A 334 13.81 -7.38 -24.05
C SER A 334 15.07 -6.52 -24.19
N GLU A 335 15.02 -5.31 -23.67
CA GLU A 335 16.08 -4.30 -23.73
C GLU A 335 17.08 -4.41 -22.57
N ILE A 336 16.78 -5.19 -21.53
CA ILE A 336 17.58 -5.29 -20.31
C ILE A 336 17.86 -6.77 -20.00
N GLU A 337 19.10 -7.20 -20.24
CA GLU A 337 19.54 -8.59 -20.06
C GLU A 337 19.29 -9.11 -18.63
N ASN A 338 19.61 -8.28 -17.62
CA ASN A 338 19.39 -8.60 -16.21
C ASN A 338 18.60 -7.48 -15.51
N TYR A 339 17.27 -7.52 -15.69
CA TYR A 339 16.39 -6.50 -15.14
C TYR A 339 16.45 -6.36 -13.60
N PRO A 340 16.51 -7.44 -12.80
CA PRO A 340 16.69 -7.32 -11.35
C PRO A 340 17.97 -6.57 -10.95
N GLN A 341 19.08 -6.80 -11.66
CA GLN A 341 20.31 -6.07 -11.40
C GLN A 341 20.21 -4.60 -11.80
N TYR A 342 19.58 -4.31 -12.96
CA TYR A 342 19.34 -2.95 -13.43
C TYR A 342 18.57 -2.09 -12.42
N ILE A 343 17.43 -2.58 -11.90
CA ILE A 343 16.65 -1.82 -10.92
C ILE A 343 17.38 -1.66 -9.59
N LYS A 344 18.19 -2.65 -9.21
CA LYS A 344 19.01 -2.60 -8.00
C LYS A 344 20.08 -1.52 -8.12
N GLU A 345 20.77 -1.45 -9.25
CA GLU A 345 21.74 -0.40 -9.54
C GLU A 345 21.08 0.98 -9.57
N LEU A 346 19.92 1.11 -10.21
CA LEU A 346 19.14 2.35 -10.23
C LEU A 346 18.83 2.83 -8.80
N PHE A 347 18.41 1.92 -7.92
CA PHE A 347 18.12 2.24 -6.53
C PHE A 347 19.37 2.62 -5.71
N ILE A 348 20.46 1.87 -5.87
CA ILE A 348 21.74 2.17 -5.21
C ILE A 348 22.27 3.54 -5.65
N GLU A 349 22.18 3.88 -6.95
CA GLU A 349 22.56 5.18 -7.46
C GLU A 349 21.72 6.32 -6.87
N ASP A 350 20.45 6.08 -6.55
CA ASP A 350 19.62 7.05 -5.81
C ASP A 350 20.14 7.29 -4.38
N GLY A 351 20.44 6.21 -3.65
CA GLY A 351 21.06 6.32 -2.32
C GLY A 351 22.45 6.97 -2.36
N LYS A 352 23.23 6.74 -3.42
CA LYS A 352 24.52 7.42 -3.64
C LYS A 352 24.34 8.91 -3.82
N ARG A 353 23.33 9.36 -4.58
CA ARG A 353 23.02 10.80 -4.72
C ARG A 353 22.73 11.44 -3.37
N LEU A 354 21.96 10.78 -2.50
CA LEU A 354 21.75 11.23 -1.12
C LEU A 354 23.09 11.32 -0.36
N GLY A 355 23.90 10.26 -0.43
CA GLY A 355 25.23 10.22 0.20
C GLY A 355 26.13 11.37 -0.24
N TYR A 356 26.29 11.58 -1.55
CA TYR A 356 27.07 12.69 -2.10
C TYR A 356 26.56 14.04 -1.62
N SER A 357 25.25 14.30 -1.73
CA SER A 357 24.66 15.58 -1.31
C SER A 357 25.01 15.89 0.14
N GLN A 358 24.75 14.94 1.05
CA GLN A 358 24.93 15.18 2.48
C GLN A 358 26.40 15.24 2.92
N LEU A 359 27.30 14.54 2.22
CA LEU A 359 28.74 14.61 2.51
C LEU A 359 29.38 15.89 1.98
N ILE A 360 28.98 16.34 0.78
CA ILE A 360 29.43 17.61 0.20
C ILE A 360 28.93 18.78 1.04
N ASP A 361 27.66 18.76 1.46
CA ASP A 361 27.09 19.78 2.35
C ASP A 361 27.82 19.83 3.72
N ALA A 362 28.35 18.69 4.16
CA ALA A 362 29.18 18.60 5.36
C ALA A 362 30.67 18.98 5.14
N GLY A 363 31.04 19.39 3.92
CA GLY A 363 32.36 19.91 3.58
C GLY A 363 33.40 18.86 3.17
N LEU A 364 33.01 17.61 2.94
CA LEU A 364 33.92 16.59 2.41
C LEU A 364 34.17 16.83 0.91
N SER A 365 35.44 17.03 0.53
CA SER A 365 35.85 17.29 -0.86
C SER A 365 36.77 16.23 -1.47
N ASP A 366 37.21 15.25 -0.67
CA ASP A 366 38.04 14.14 -1.15
C ASP A 366 37.18 13.18 -1.98
N SER A 367 37.45 13.08 -3.28
CA SER A 367 36.63 12.30 -4.21
C SER A 367 36.61 10.81 -3.88
N GLN A 368 37.73 10.23 -3.46
CA GLN A 368 37.78 8.80 -3.14
C GLN A 368 36.96 8.49 -1.88
N LYS A 369 37.05 9.35 -0.86
CA LYS A 369 36.22 9.22 0.34
C LYS A 369 34.73 9.43 0.04
N LEU A 370 34.40 10.40 -0.80
CA LEU A 370 33.03 10.65 -1.26
C LEU A 370 32.44 9.41 -1.93
N ASP A 371 33.13 8.86 -2.93
CA ASP A 371 32.64 7.69 -3.68
C ASP A 371 32.46 6.48 -2.75
N THR A 372 33.42 6.23 -1.86
CA THR A 372 33.37 5.11 -0.90
C THR A 372 32.18 5.23 0.07
N ALA A 373 31.96 6.42 0.62
CA ALA A 373 30.88 6.66 1.58
C ALA A 373 29.51 6.72 0.90
N ALA A 374 29.41 7.32 -0.28
CA ALA A 374 28.16 7.37 -1.04
C ALA A 374 27.71 5.96 -1.47
N GLU A 375 28.64 5.13 -1.97
CA GLU A 375 28.36 3.72 -2.29
C GLU A 375 27.81 2.97 -1.06
N PHE A 376 28.45 3.17 0.10
CA PHE A 376 27.97 2.58 1.35
C PHE A 376 26.54 3.03 1.72
N VAL A 377 26.20 4.31 1.57
CA VAL A 377 24.81 4.79 1.77
C VAL A 377 23.85 4.07 0.83
N GLY A 378 24.19 3.96 -0.46
CA GLY A 378 23.36 3.26 -1.44
C GLY A 378 23.10 1.80 -1.07
N GLN A 379 24.14 1.08 -0.64
CA GLN A 379 24.03 -0.33 -0.23
C GLN A 379 23.18 -0.51 1.04
N VAL A 380 23.38 0.34 2.06
CA VAL A 380 22.59 0.27 3.30
C VAL A 380 21.12 0.64 3.05
N ASN A 381 20.86 1.66 2.23
CA ASN A 381 19.50 1.98 1.80
C ASN A 381 18.85 0.79 1.09
N TYR A 382 19.53 0.18 0.12
CA TYR A 382 18.99 -1.00 -0.56
C TYR A 382 18.64 -2.12 0.43
N ARG A 383 19.47 -2.36 1.45
CA ARG A 383 19.18 -3.37 2.49
C ARG A 383 17.91 -3.06 3.26
N PHE A 384 17.76 -1.83 3.76
CA PHE A 384 16.58 -1.39 4.50
C PHE A 384 15.30 -1.46 3.66
N PHE A 385 15.31 -0.83 2.48
CA PHE A 385 14.10 -0.79 1.63
C PHE A 385 13.68 -2.18 1.12
N SER A 386 14.62 -3.13 1.02
CA SER A 386 14.32 -4.52 0.65
C SER A 386 13.98 -5.42 1.85
N GLY A 387 13.96 -4.92 3.09
CA GLY A 387 13.66 -5.70 4.30
C GLY A 387 14.75 -6.71 4.67
N ASN A 388 16.01 -6.35 4.43
CA ASN A 388 17.19 -7.19 4.67
C ASN A 388 18.07 -6.62 5.79
N ASP A 389 17.47 -5.96 6.77
CA ASP A 389 18.11 -5.32 7.92
C ASP A 389 17.75 -5.96 9.28
N PHE A 390 16.89 -6.97 9.33
CA PHE A 390 16.77 -7.85 10.51
C PHE A 390 18.01 -8.76 10.67
N ILE A 391 19.09 -8.21 11.25
CA ILE A 391 20.41 -8.85 11.39
C ILE A 391 20.92 -8.82 12.83
N THR A 392 21.93 -9.64 13.12
CA THR A 392 22.55 -9.72 14.46
C THR A 392 23.48 -8.54 14.75
N ASP A 393 23.69 -8.22 16.04
CA ASP A 393 24.65 -7.19 16.47
C ASP A 393 26.05 -7.39 15.90
N LYS A 394 26.50 -8.66 15.79
CA LYS A 394 27.80 -9.01 15.21
C LYS A 394 27.87 -8.69 13.71
N GLU A 395 26.76 -8.78 12.99
CA GLU A 395 26.70 -8.37 11.58
C GLU A 395 26.70 -6.85 11.46
N VAL A 396 26.01 -6.15 12.36
CA VAL A 396 26.06 -4.68 12.45
C VAL A 396 27.48 -4.20 12.71
N GLU A 397 28.20 -4.82 13.64
CA GLU A 397 29.61 -4.49 13.93
C GLU A 397 30.49 -4.62 12.68
N LYS A 398 30.25 -5.63 11.83
CA LYS A 398 30.99 -5.79 10.56
C LYS A 398 30.69 -4.69 9.58
N ILE A 399 29.41 -4.33 9.41
CA ILE A 399 28.98 -3.25 8.52
C ILE A 399 29.56 -1.92 9.00
N LYS A 400 29.53 -1.68 10.32
CA LYS A 400 30.13 -0.48 10.92
C LYS A 400 31.65 -0.45 10.82
N ALA A 401 32.33 -1.58 10.64
CA ALA A 401 33.77 -1.61 10.41
C ALA A 401 34.17 -1.22 8.98
N GLU A 402 33.23 -1.12 8.04
CA GLU A 402 33.51 -0.74 6.66
C GLU A 402 33.95 0.73 6.55
N ALA A 403 34.83 1.00 5.57
CA ALA A 403 35.40 2.33 5.37
C ALA A 403 34.32 3.41 5.14
N GLY A 404 33.24 3.07 4.42
CA GLY A 404 32.13 4.00 4.17
C GLY A 404 31.46 4.50 5.46
N TYR A 405 31.15 3.60 6.40
CA TYR A 405 30.59 3.97 7.69
C TYR A 405 31.54 4.86 8.52
N GLN A 406 32.83 4.55 8.51
CA GLN A 406 33.84 5.32 9.25
C GLN A 406 33.96 6.75 8.70
N ILE A 407 34.00 6.90 7.37
CA ILE A 407 33.99 8.20 6.69
C ILE A 407 32.71 8.98 7.06
N ILE A 408 31.53 8.34 7.00
CA ILE A 408 30.27 8.98 7.38
C ILE A 408 30.31 9.46 8.84
N THR A 409 30.82 8.64 9.76
CA THR A 409 30.90 8.96 11.19
C THR A 409 31.79 10.17 11.45
N GLU A 410 32.90 10.31 10.72
CA GLU A 410 33.82 11.44 10.84
C GLU A 410 33.27 12.73 10.24
N HIS A 411 32.47 12.62 9.16
CA HIS A 411 32.16 13.77 8.31
C HIS A 411 30.70 14.23 8.36
N SER A 412 29.72 13.36 8.58
CA SER A 412 28.29 13.73 8.53
C SER A 412 27.49 13.13 9.69
N LYS A 413 27.16 13.98 10.67
CA LYS A 413 26.30 13.59 11.81
C LYS A 413 24.91 13.15 11.33
N PHE A 414 24.33 13.85 10.37
CA PHE A 414 23.02 13.51 9.82
C PHE A 414 23.02 12.12 9.17
N LEU A 415 23.96 11.86 8.25
CA LEU A 415 24.04 10.54 7.61
C LEU A 415 24.33 9.45 8.62
N LYS A 416 25.16 9.72 9.63
CA LYS A 416 25.40 8.75 10.70
C LYS A 416 24.11 8.39 11.44
N GLU A 417 23.34 9.39 11.89
CA GLU A 417 22.06 9.16 12.56
C GLU A 417 21.06 8.43 11.66
N TYR A 418 21.01 8.79 10.38
CA TYR A 418 20.18 8.13 9.39
C TYR A 418 20.56 6.66 9.19
N ILE A 419 21.83 6.37 8.88
CA ILE A 419 22.35 5.01 8.71
C ILE A 419 22.13 4.18 9.96
N ASP A 420 22.43 4.71 11.15
CA ASP A 420 22.19 4.03 12.41
C ASP A 420 20.71 3.68 12.63
N SER A 421 19.78 4.43 12.03
CA SER A 421 18.34 4.18 12.13
C SER A 421 17.83 3.08 11.19
N ILE A 422 18.59 2.72 10.14
CA ILE A 422 18.17 1.75 9.10
C ILE A 422 19.11 0.54 8.98
N ILE A 423 20.19 0.50 9.76
CA ILE A 423 21.20 -0.56 9.64
C ILE A 423 20.73 -1.91 10.20
N GLN A 424 19.82 -1.85 11.18
CA GLN A 424 19.31 -2.99 11.92
C GLN A 424 17.89 -2.75 12.39
N ASP A 425 16.96 -3.58 11.95
CA ASP A 425 15.69 -3.77 12.65
C ASP A 425 15.85 -4.78 13.78
N ASN A 426 15.24 -4.47 14.92
CA ASN A 426 15.27 -5.28 16.13
C ASN A 426 13.88 -5.78 16.52
N ASN A 427 12.87 -5.54 15.68
CA ASN A 427 11.49 -5.75 16.04
C ASN A 427 11.01 -7.14 15.55
N GLN A 428 11.09 -7.42 14.25
CA GLN A 428 10.54 -8.63 13.63
C GLN A 428 11.23 -8.89 12.29
N GLU A 429 11.20 -10.13 11.82
CA GLU A 429 11.74 -10.43 10.49
C GLU A 429 10.75 -9.95 9.41
N ASP A 430 11.25 -9.19 8.43
CA ASP A 430 10.42 -8.42 7.49
C ASP A 430 9.85 -9.21 6.31
N ASN A 431 10.34 -10.43 6.07
CA ASN A 431 10.07 -11.18 4.85
C ASN A 431 9.14 -12.37 5.06
N ARG A 432 8.87 -12.75 6.30
CA ARG A 432 7.96 -13.86 6.64
C ARG A 432 7.29 -13.63 7.98
N LEU A 433 6.00 -13.92 8.01
CA LEU A 433 5.22 -13.94 9.24
C LEU A 433 4.30 -15.15 9.24
N LYS A 434 4.35 -15.93 10.32
CA LYS A 434 3.41 -17.02 10.57
C LYS A 434 2.70 -16.78 11.90
N GLN A 435 1.38 -16.78 11.85
CA GLN A 435 0.53 -16.59 13.03
C GLN A 435 -0.64 -17.57 12.98
N ASN A 436 -1.13 -17.94 14.17
CA ASN A 436 -2.42 -18.58 14.32
C ASN A 436 -3.34 -17.59 15.02
N PHE A 437 -4.54 -17.39 14.48
CA PHE A 437 -5.58 -16.59 15.08
C PHE A 437 -6.42 -17.49 15.99
N ASP A 438 -6.54 -17.10 17.25
CA ASP A 438 -7.39 -17.78 18.23
C ASP A 438 -8.89 -17.59 17.94
#